data_AF-A0A1F9RC17-F1
#
_entry.id   AF-A0A1F9RC17-F1
#
_cell.length_a   1.000
_cell.length_b   1.000
_cell.length_c   1.000
_cell.angle_alpha   90.00
_cell.angle_beta   90.00
_cell.angle_gamma   90.00
#
_symmetry.space_group_name_H-M   'P 1'
#
loop_
_entity.id
_entity.type
_entity.pdbx_description
1 polymer ?
#
loop_
_entity_poly.entity_id
_entity_poly.type
_entity_poly.pdbx_seq_one_letter_code
_entity_poly.pdbx_strand_id
1 'polypeptide(L)'
;MLLLTALGSSPASAGVFTQAEMDEISCAALKMQLFYYYLAPEKDAKILNYTMTCKGAKNTYKMPKWVDTVVPEMLGRKVWRDPEEGEISEAALWQTPVSIVYEYLELTRKTFPPEAGGANIQPGLLVKEYADIRIRFQMSLDRLYRARTREVTMGDSMNGRGRTIMASFNLILKEMESIADAISSTNSRRYAEAVTASAVLSQDTFRVLFAAPRKYAPPPQESAAKKMFLRALGILGVILMFLAVRAFFLGNDEKTNVMMGRYSKKVEVFTEAFSRQFININVKYLVLGPAAVMAFLGMLTMSVPAFFFLSGVGLYIGMKTPAFVLNTMKLARGRKIDGQLMDGLILLSNCLRSGLDVVQGFEMVSKDLLPPISDEFALVIKNYQLGMSFEKALGVMEERVESKMLSYMIRAIVLQRQMGGNLTKVFERIVVDIREESKLEEKTKAMTAQQKIQSIVVGVMPWIMVGVMFLFQPETMIKFYGTPIGMATALFCVIWISIGMKVVASLGKIRV
;
A
#
# COMPACT_ATOMS: atom_id res chain seq x y z
N MET A 1 67.98 47.42 18.16
CA MET A 1 67.90 48.82 18.62
C MET A 1 66.94 49.53 17.68
N LEU A 2 65.73 49.91 18.10
CA LEU A 2 65.02 49.55 19.35
C LEU A 2 64.41 48.12 19.18
N LEU A 3 63.38 47.54 19.81
CA LEU A 3 62.54 47.79 21.01
C LEU A 3 61.28 48.71 20.98
N LEU A 4 60.11 48.10 21.26
CA LEU A 4 58.82 48.71 21.68
C LEU A 4 58.14 49.64 20.65
N THR A 5 56.80 49.76 20.61
CA THR A 5 55.77 49.41 21.59
C THR A 5 54.89 48.21 21.23
N ALA A 6 54.27 47.62 22.25
CA ALA A 6 53.21 46.62 22.17
C ALA A 6 51.99 47.08 22.99
N LEU A 7 51.01 46.18 23.19
CA LEU A 7 49.85 46.31 24.08
C LEU A 7 48.68 47.18 23.56
N GLY A 8 47.85 46.55 22.72
CA GLY A 8 46.46 46.94 22.46
C GLY A 8 45.48 45.76 22.68
N SER A 9 45.91 44.71 23.38
CA SER A 9 45.16 43.47 23.59
C SER A 9 44.37 43.52 24.90
N SER A 10 43.05 43.41 24.82
CA SER A 10 42.12 43.15 25.92
C SER A 10 40.99 42.25 25.40
N PRO A 11 40.35 41.46 26.26
CA PRO A 11 40.30 40.02 25.99
C PRO A 11 39.18 39.60 25.05
N ALA A 12 39.54 38.71 24.12
CA ALA A 12 38.57 37.81 23.51
C ALA A 12 38.16 36.75 24.54
N SER A 13 37.12 37.02 25.33
CA SER A 13 36.40 35.97 26.05
C SER A 13 35.77 35.04 25.01
N ALA A 14 36.18 33.77 25.00
CA ALA A 14 35.78 32.79 23.99
C ALA A 14 34.35 32.27 24.21
N GLY A 15 33.37 33.18 24.10
CA GLY A 15 31.95 32.86 24.16
C GLY A 15 31.52 31.96 23.00
N VAL A 16 30.55 31.08 23.27
CA VAL A 16 29.92 30.22 22.26
C VAL A 16 29.13 31.04 21.23
N PHE A 17 28.66 32.23 21.62
CA PHE A 17 27.91 33.17 20.81
C PHE A 17 28.66 34.49 20.64
N THR A 18 28.50 35.14 19.50
CA THR A 18 28.84 36.55 19.30
C THR A 18 27.80 37.47 19.92
N GLN A 19 28.14 38.74 20.17
CA GLN A 19 27.19 39.73 20.70
C GLN A 19 25.91 39.86 19.85
N ALA A 20 26.05 39.82 18.52
CA ALA A 20 24.90 39.91 17.61
C ALA A 20 23.94 38.72 17.76
N GLU A 21 24.45 37.52 18.02
CA GLU A 21 23.65 36.31 18.24
C GLU A 21 22.96 36.35 19.62
N MET A 22 23.66 36.80 20.67
CA MET A 22 23.08 37.01 22.00
C MET A 22 21.96 38.06 22.02
N ASP A 23 22.12 39.14 21.25
CA ASP A 23 21.09 40.16 21.02
C ASP A 23 19.86 39.56 20.31
N GLU A 24 20.04 38.75 19.26
CA GLU A 24 18.92 38.12 18.53
C GLU A 24 18.11 37.14 19.39
N ILE A 25 18.79 36.33 20.21
CA ILE A 25 18.15 35.38 21.14
C ILE A 25 17.38 36.12 22.23
N SER A 26 17.98 37.16 22.83
CA SER A 26 17.32 37.98 23.86
C SER A 26 16.09 38.72 23.29
N CYS A 27 16.19 39.22 22.06
CA CYS A 27 15.08 39.82 21.32
C CYS A 27 13.99 38.82 20.93
N ALA A 28 14.35 37.57 20.65
CA ALA A 28 13.38 36.51 20.40
C ALA A 28 12.59 36.17 21.68
N ALA A 29 13.27 36.06 22.82
CA ALA A 29 12.63 35.74 24.11
C ALA A 29 11.57 36.79 24.48
N LEU A 30 11.93 38.08 24.49
CA LEU A 30 11.01 39.17 24.79
C LEU A 30 9.81 39.24 23.83
N LYS A 31 9.98 38.83 22.56
CA LYS A 31 8.90 38.79 21.57
C LYS A 31 7.97 37.59 21.74
N MET A 32 8.49 36.42 22.15
CA MET A 32 7.65 35.28 22.52
C MET A 32 6.89 35.54 23.83
N GLN A 33 7.53 36.17 24.82
CA GLN A 33 6.87 36.62 26.04
C GLN A 33 5.71 37.59 25.73
N LEU A 34 5.94 38.58 24.88
CA LEU A 34 4.92 39.54 24.46
C LEU A 34 3.78 38.89 23.65
N PHE A 35 4.08 37.87 22.84
CA PHE A 35 3.07 37.06 22.14
C PHE A 35 2.19 36.27 23.12
N TYR A 36 2.79 35.62 24.12
CA TYR A 36 2.06 34.90 25.16
C TYR A 36 1.05 35.82 25.87
N TYR A 37 1.47 37.04 26.21
CA TYR A 37 0.60 38.05 26.83
C TYR A 37 -0.46 38.63 25.90
N TYR A 38 -0.22 38.73 24.59
CA TYR A 38 -1.25 39.13 23.62
C TYR A 38 -2.42 38.14 23.53
N LEU A 39 -2.18 36.86 23.83
CA LEU A 39 -3.20 35.80 23.88
C LEU A 39 -3.86 35.63 25.26
N ALA A 40 -3.38 36.33 26.30
CA ALA A 40 -3.88 36.19 27.66
C ALA A 40 -5.31 36.77 27.84
N PRO A 41 -6.10 36.24 28.80
CA PRO A 41 -7.43 36.76 29.11
C PRO A 41 -7.38 38.15 29.74
N GLU A 42 -6.42 38.40 30.63
CA GLU A 42 -6.15 39.69 31.24
C GLU A 42 -4.88 40.30 30.62
N LYS A 43 -4.89 41.62 30.41
CA LYS A 43 -3.85 42.34 29.66
C LYS A 43 -3.50 43.65 30.39
N ASP A 44 -2.29 43.74 30.95
CA ASP A 44 -1.82 44.97 31.59
C ASP A 44 -1.80 46.15 30.61
N ALA A 45 -2.07 47.36 31.11
CA ALA A 45 -1.91 48.59 30.34
C ALA A 45 -0.49 48.78 29.77
N LYS A 46 0.53 48.15 30.40
CA LYS A 46 1.93 48.11 29.97
C LYS A 46 2.17 47.27 28.71
N ILE A 47 1.33 46.27 28.44
CA ILE A 47 1.43 45.38 27.26
C ILE A 47 0.90 46.06 25.99
N LEU A 48 -0.02 47.03 26.13
CA LEU A 48 -0.66 47.72 25.02
C LEU A 48 0.31 48.54 24.15
N ASN A 49 1.34 49.13 24.77
CA ASN A 49 2.42 49.89 24.12
C ASN A 49 3.76 49.53 24.78
N TYR A 50 4.30 48.36 24.47
CA TYR A 50 5.53 47.85 25.11
C TYR A 50 6.80 48.30 24.37
N THR A 51 7.68 49.00 25.06
CA THR A 51 8.98 49.44 24.51
C THR A 51 10.09 48.47 24.91
N MET A 52 10.72 47.82 23.95
CA MET A 52 11.90 46.97 24.16
C MET A 52 13.15 47.54 23.47
N THR A 53 14.31 47.36 24.08
CA THR A 53 15.60 47.64 23.42
C THR A 53 16.08 46.38 22.72
N CYS A 54 16.37 46.47 21.42
CA CYS A 54 16.79 45.34 20.60
C CYS A 54 17.86 45.78 19.60
N LYS A 55 19.03 45.14 19.59
CA LYS A 55 20.21 45.55 18.80
C LYS A 55 20.55 47.03 19.00
N GLY A 56 20.55 47.48 20.25
CA GLY A 56 20.69 48.90 20.64
C GLY A 56 19.50 49.82 20.29
N ALA A 57 18.60 49.42 19.39
CA ALA A 57 17.45 50.23 18.98
C ALA A 57 16.24 50.05 19.92
N LYS A 58 15.71 51.15 20.45
CA LYS A 58 14.46 51.16 21.23
C LYS A 58 13.25 51.11 20.27
N ASN A 59 12.50 50.01 20.32
CA ASN A 59 11.34 49.77 19.48
C ASN A 59 10.07 49.67 20.34
N THR A 60 9.07 50.51 20.04
CA THR A 60 7.77 50.51 20.72
C THR A 60 6.77 49.67 19.94
N TYR A 61 6.40 48.52 20.50
CA TYR A 61 5.38 47.63 19.93
C TYR A 61 4.00 47.96 20.49
N LYS A 62 3.16 48.56 19.64
CA LYS A 62 1.74 48.77 19.92
C LYS A 62 0.94 47.53 19.52
N MET A 63 0.06 47.05 20.42
CA MET A 63 -0.74 45.84 20.19
C MET A 63 -1.54 45.92 18.88
N PRO A 64 -1.52 44.89 18.00
CA PRO A 64 -2.29 44.89 16.76
C PRO A 64 -3.81 44.92 17.01
N LYS A 65 -4.55 45.76 16.27
CA LYS A 65 -6.01 45.95 16.47
C LYS A 65 -6.85 44.65 16.46
N TRP A 66 -6.42 43.61 15.73
CA TRP A 66 -7.15 42.34 15.69
C TRP A 66 -7.01 41.51 16.97
N VAL A 67 -5.97 41.74 17.78
CA VAL A 67 -5.75 41.07 19.07
C VAL A 67 -6.79 41.51 20.11
N ASP A 68 -7.33 42.72 19.93
CA ASP A 68 -8.42 43.27 20.75
C ASP A 68 -9.76 42.60 20.41
N THR A 69 -10.07 42.44 19.13
CA THR A 69 -11.36 41.91 18.67
C THR A 69 -11.46 40.39 18.64
N VAL A 70 -10.38 39.68 18.28
CA VAL A 70 -10.44 38.22 17.98
C VAL A 70 -10.06 37.37 19.20
N VAL A 71 -9.15 37.82 20.08
CA VAL A 71 -8.74 37.01 21.25
C VAL A 71 -9.89 36.75 22.22
N PRO A 72 -10.85 37.67 22.48
CA PRO A 72 -12.05 37.36 23.25
C PRO A 72 -12.88 36.22 22.66
N GLU A 73 -13.02 36.15 21.32
CA GLU A 73 -13.67 35.00 20.67
C GLU A 73 -12.87 33.70 20.86
N MET A 74 -11.54 33.78 20.72
CA MET A 74 -10.64 32.64 20.90
C MET A 74 -10.62 32.11 22.34
N LEU A 75 -10.89 32.97 23.33
CA LEU A 75 -11.06 32.57 24.73
C LEU A 75 -12.41 31.88 24.97
N GLY A 76 -13.47 32.33 24.28
CA GLY A 76 -14.79 31.69 24.34
C GLY A 76 -14.90 30.36 23.58
N ARG A 77 -14.17 30.19 22.47
CA ARG A 77 -14.17 28.95 21.68
C ARG A 77 -13.29 27.88 22.34
N LYS A 78 -13.93 26.85 22.90
CA LYS A 78 -13.28 25.61 23.35
C LYS A 78 -12.97 24.71 22.14
N VAL A 79 -11.73 24.22 22.04
CA VAL A 79 -11.26 23.46 20.85
C VAL A 79 -10.45 22.20 21.19
N TRP A 80 -10.02 22.05 22.44
CA TRP A 80 -9.39 20.83 22.94
C TRP A 80 -10.02 20.42 24.27
N ARG A 81 -10.01 19.12 24.57
CA ARG A 81 -10.40 18.59 25.86
C ARG A 81 -9.38 17.55 26.29
N ASP A 82 -8.71 17.83 27.39
CA ASP A 82 -7.74 16.96 28.02
C ASP A 82 -8.36 16.27 29.25
N PRO A 83 -8.04 15.00 29.54
CA PRO A 83 -8.54 14.32 30.74
C PRO A 83 -8.11 14.99 32.05
N GLU A 84 -6.96 15.66 32.08
CA GLU A 84 -6.38 16.26 33.30
C GLU A 84 -6.59 17.79 33.33
N GLU A 85 -6.32 18.47 32.20
CA GLU A 85 -6.41 19.95 32.10
C GLU A 85 -7.85 20.46 31.84
N GLY A 86 -8.80 19.59 31.48
CA GLY A 86 -10.19 19.94 31.20
C GLY A 86 -10.41 20.51 29.78
N GLU A 87 -11.31 21.49 29.62
CA GLU A 87 -11.67 22.05 28.31
C GLU A 87 -10.88 23.33 27.99
N ILE A 88 -9.97 23.25 27.03
CA ILE A 88 -9.00 24.30 26.69
C ILE A 88 -9.56 25.19 25.56
N SER A 89 -9.41 26.51 25.72
CA SER A 89 -9.80 27.51 24.73
C SER A 89 -8.80 27.61 23.57
N GLU A 90 -9.26 28.14 22.43
CA GLU A 90 -8.44 28.38 21.25
C GLU A 90 -7.20 29.25 21.58
N ALA A 91 -7.37 30.29 22.40
CA ALA A 91 -6.28 31.15 22.84
C ALA A 91 -5.28 30.43 23.77
N ALA A 92 -5.76 29.69 24.78
CA ALA A 92 -4.90 28.98 25.72
C ALA A 92 -4.09 27.86 25.03
N LEU A 93 -4.68 27.15 24.07
CA LEU A 93 -4.00 26.12 23.28
C LEU A 93 -2.84 26.71 22.43
N TRP A 94 -2.98 27.96 21.99
CA TRP A 94 -1.90 28.70 21.32
C TRP A 94 -0.86 29.28 22.27
N GLN A 95 -1.21 29.56 23.53
CA GLN A 95 -0.23 30.04 24.52
C GLN A 95 0.82 28.98 24.86
N THR A 96 0.44 27.69 24.96
CA THR A 96 1.35 26.58 25.34
C THR A 96 2.63 26.52 24.49
N PRO A 97 2.59 26.41 23.14
CA PRO A 97 3.81 26.41 22.32
C PRO A 97 4.60 27.72 22.44
N VAL A 98 3.94 28.87 22.57
CA VAL A 98 4.61 30.17 22.71
C VAL A 98 5.39 30.25 24.03
N SER A 99 4.82 29.78 25.15
CA SER A 99 5.51 29.73 26.43
C SER A 99 6.69 28.76 26.41
N ILE A 100 6.61 27.63 25.70
CA ILE A 100 7.72 26.66 25.60
C ILE A 100 8.87 27.24 24.75
N VAL A 101 8.59 27.98 23.67
CA VAL A 101 9.64 28.69 22.91
C VAL A 101 10.27 29.83 23.73
N TYR A 102 9.50 30.51 24.58
CA TYR A 102 10.07 31.46 25.55
C TYR A 102 10.96 30.78 26.59
N GLU A 103 10.50 29.69 27.21
CA GLU A 103 11.27 28.89 28.19
C GLU A 103 12.58 28.38 27.60
N TYR A 104 12.53 27.89 26.35
CA TYR A 104 13.68 27.47 25.55
C TYR A 104 14.73 28.59 25.35
N LEU A 105 14.28 29.80 24.98
CA LEU A 105 15.18 30.93 24.76
C LEU A 105 15.77 31.43 26.07
N GLU A 106 14.99 31.45 27.17
CA GLU A 106 15.51 31.79 28.50
C GLU A 106 16.48 30.74 29.07
N LEU A 107 16.24 29.45 28.82
CA LEU A 107 17.22 28.39 29.12
C LEU A 107 18.53 28.65 28.38
N THR A 108 18.44 29.01 27.10
CA THR A 108 19.59 29.34 26.24
C THR A 108 20.37 30.53 26.76
N ARG A 109 19.70 31.60 27.23
CA ARG A 109 20.36 32.79 27.82
C ARG A 109 21.25 32.45 29.03
N LYS A 110 20.99 31.35 29.75
CA LYS A 110 21.88 30.87 30.83
C LYS A 110 23.25 30.41 30.33
N THR A 111 23.39 30.07 29.05
CA THR A 111 24.67 29.69 28.41
C THR A 111 25.52 30.89 27.98
N PHE A 112 25.02 32.12 28.13
CA PHE A 112 25.78 33.34 27.81
C PHE A 112 26.84 33.64 28.88
N PRO A 113 27.91 34.40 28.56
CA PRO A 113 28.82 34.95 29.55
C PRO A 113 28.09 35.83 30.58
N PRO A 114 28.63 36.00 31.81
CA PRO A 114 27.99 36.80 32.86
C PRO A 114 27.82 38.27 32.46
N GLU A 115 28.73 38.79 31.63
CA GLU A 115 28.68 40.14 31.04
C GLU A 115 27.40 40.40 30.22
N ALA A 116 26.82 39.36 29.62
CA ALA A 116 25.56 39.42 28.88
C ALA A 116 24.33 38.95 29.72
N GLY A 117 24.49 38.82 31.03
CA GLY A 117 23.43 38.37 31.96
C GLY A 117 23.17 36.87 31.97
N GLY A 118 24.09 36.05 31.45
CA GLY A 118 24.03 34.59 31.55
C GLY A 118 24.77 34.03 32.77
N ALA A 119 24.86 32.70 32.84
CA ALA A 119 25.55 31.96 33.89
C ALA A 119 26.73 31.12 33.37
N ASN A 120 27.13 31.33 32.10
CA ASN A 120 28.20 30.62 31.39
C ASN A 120 28.09 29.08 31.45
N ILE A 121 26.87 28.54 31.49
CA ILE A 121 26.63 27.09 31.57
C ILE A 121 26.99 26.46 30.22
N GLN A 122 27.81 25.40 30.25
CA GLN A 122 28.17 24.65 29.04
C GLN A 122 26.93 23.96 28.45
N PRO A 123 26.68 24.04 27.12
CA PRO A 123 25.51 23.40 26.49
C PRO A 123 25.38 21.89 26.76
N GLY A 124 26.51 21.18 26.92
CA GLY A 124 26.54 19.76 27.29
C GLY A 124 25.86 19.41 28.61
N LEU A 125 25.73 20.37 29.54
CA LEU A 125 25.06 20.19 30.83
C LEU A 125 23.54 20.41 30.75
N LEU A 126 23.02 20.96 29.65
CA LEU A 126 21.60 21.30 29.46
C LEU A 126 20.88 20.35 28.47
N VAL A 127 21.51 19.25 28.08
CA VAL A 127 20.97 18.30 27.07
C VAL A 127 19.61 17.75 27.50
N LYS A 128 19.42 17.48 28.79
CA LYS A 128 18.16 16.93 29.33
C LYS A 128 17.04 17.96 29.24
N GLU A 129 17.32 19.20 29.62
CA GLU A 129 16.40 20.34 29.62
C GLU A 129 15.99 20.70 28.19
N TYR A 130 16.94 20.74 27.24
CA TYR A 130 16.64 20.92 25.82
C TYR A 130 15.80 19.76 25.23
N ALA A 131 16.08 18.52 25.61
CA ALA A 131 15.31 17.37 25.15
C ALA A 131 13.87 17.37 25.67
N ASP A 132 13.68 17.68 26.97
CA ASP A 132 12.36 17.82 27.59
C ASP A 132 11.54 18.94 26.95
N ILE A 133 12.13 20.14 26.82
CA ILE A 133 11.51 21.29 26.15
C ILE A 133 11.11 20.95 24.71
N ARG A 134 11.97 20.28 23.94
CA ARG A 134 11.65 19.84 22.57
C ARG A 134 10.47 18.87 22.54
N ILE A 135 10.42 17.91 23.47
CA ILE A 135 9.33 16.93 23.56
C ILE A 135 8.02 17.63 23.96
N ARG A 136 8.03 18.51 24.96
CA ARG A 136 6.87 19.35 25.32
C ARG A 136 6.40 20.21 24.15
N PHE A 137 7.33 20.82 23.40
CA PHE A 137 7.00 21.60 22.21
C PHE A 137 6.35 20.74 21.13
N GLN A 138 6.93 19.59 20.79
CA GLN A 138 6.39 18.64 19.82
C GLN A 138 4.96 18.20 20.18
N MET A 139 4.70 17.86 21.45
CA MET A 139 3.36 17.51 21.93
C MET A 139 2.37 18.69 21.82
N SER A 140 2.81 19.91 22.12
CA SER A 140 1.96 21.10 21.98
C SER A 140 1.59 21.42 20.52
N LEU A 141 2.50 21.15 19.57
CA LEU A 141 2.23 21.27 18.14
C LEU A 141 1.31 20.17 17.62
N ASP A 142 1.47 18.92 18.08
CA ASP A 142 0.55 17.82 17.75
C ASP A 142 -0.87 18.06 18.30
N ARG A 143 -1.00 18.58 19.53
CA ARG A 143 -2.27 19.10 20.09
C ARG A 143 -2.88 20.15 19.14
N LEU A 144 -2.13 21.16 18.69
CA LEU A 144 -2.61 22.17 17.72
C LEU A 144 -3.00 21.60 16.35
N TYR A 145 -2.23 20.66 15.79
CA TYR A 145 -2.53 20.07 14.47
C TYR A 145 -3.79 19.20 14.49
N ARG A 146 -4.08 18.56 15.63
CA ARG A 146 -5.29 17.73 15.82
C ARG A 146 -6.53 18.54 16.22
N ALA A 147 -6.36 19.64 16.94
CA ALA A 147 -7.46 20.48 17.40
C ALA A 147 -8.27 21.08 16.24
N ARG A 148 -9.55 20.69 16.15
CA ARG A 148 -10.49 21.12 15.10
C ARG A 148 -11.92 21.04 15.60
N THR A 149 -12.64 22.15 15.50
CA THR A 149 -14.10 22.23 15.71
C THR A 149 -14.81 22.20 14.36
N ARG A 150 -16.13 21.94 14.35
CA ARG A 150 -16.98 21.98 13.15
C ARG A 150 -16.89 23.29 12.35
N GLU A 151 -16.51 24.39 13.03
CA GLU A 151 -16.51 25.76 12.51
C GLU A 151 -15.10 26.36 12.32
N VAL A 152 -14.09 25.83 13.02
CA VAL A 152 -12.73 26.42 13.08
C VAL A 152 -11.66 25.33 12.96
N THR A 153 -10.67 25.57 12.08
CA THR A 153 -9.40 24.82 12.07
C THR A 153 -8.29 25.69 12.65
N MET A 154 -7.35 25.11 13.40
CA MET A 154 -6.23 25.88 13.99
C MET A 154 -5.38 26.61 12.94
N GLY A 155 -5.32 26.11 11.70
CA GLY A 155 -4.68 26.84 10.60
C GLY A 155 -5.33 28.19 10.29
N ASP A 156 -6.65 28.30 10.46
CA ASP A 156 -7.41 29.52 10.14
C ASP A 156 -7.59 30.45 11.35
N SER A 157 -7.11 30.02 12.51
CA SER A 157 -7.01 30.78 13.76
C SER A 157 -6.18 32.07 13.63
N MET A 158 -6.32 32.96 14.61
CA MET A 158 -5.72 34.31 14.63
C MET A 158 -6.06 35.13 13.36
N ASN A 159 -7.27 34.94 12.83
CA ASN A 159 -7.76 35.53 11.58
C ASN A 159 -6.85 35.17 10.38
N GLY A 160 -6.72 33.88 10.10
CA GLY A 160 -5.95 33.34 8.97
C GLY A 160 -4.42 33.39 9.13
N ARG A 161 -3.91 33.55 10.35
CA ARG A 161 -2.46 33.58 10.65
C ARG A 161 -1.91 32.23 11.12
N GLY A 162 -2.76 31.37 11.67
CA GLY A 162 -2.39 30.07 12.24
C GLY A 162 -1.46 29.27 11.34
N ARG A 163 -1.84 29.01 10.08
CA ARG A 163 -1.04 28.25 9.08
C ARG A 163 0.43 28.71 9.00
N THR A 164 0.69 30.01 9.01
CA THR A 164 2.05 30.56 8.95
C THR A 164 2.80 30.36 10.27
N ILE A 165 2.14 30.60 11.40
CA ILE A 165 2.71 30.41 12.74
C ILE A 165 3.04 28.93 13.00
N MET A 166 2.16 28.00 12.62
CA MET A 166 2.42 26.55 12.71
C MET A 166 3.62 26.13 11.84
N ALA A 167 3.75 26.70 10.64
CA ALA A 167 4.89 26.41 9.76
C ALA A 167 6.22 26.90 10.37
N SER A 168 6.25 28.12 10.92
CA SER A 168 7.43 28.64 11.63
C SER A 168 7.76 27.84 12.88
N PHE A 169 6.76 27.43 13.67
CA PHE A 169 6.96 26.54 14.82
C PHE A 169 7.51 25.16 14.43
N ASN A 170 7.05 24.57 13.33
CA ASN A 170 7.59 23.29 12.85
C ASN A 170 9.06 23.42 12.39
N LEU A 171 9.45 24.57 11.82
CA LEU A 171 10.87 24.86 11.55
C LEU A 171 11.68 25.03 12.85
N ILE A 172 11.14 25.71 13.87
CA ILE A 172 11.79 25.83 15.19
C ILE A 172 11.98 24.45 15.84
N LEU A 173 10.99 23.56 15.76
CA LEU A 173 11.11 22.18 16.28
C LEU A 173 12.26 21.43 15.61
N LYS A 174 12.43 21.58 14.29
CA LYS A 174 13.54 20.97 13.55
C LYS A 174 14.91 21.54 13.95
N GLU A 175 15.02 22.83 14.25
CA GLU A 175 16.27 23.39 14.78
C GLU A 175 16.55 22.90 16.22
N MET A 176 15.51 22.66 17.04
CA MET A 176 15.66 22.00 18.35
C MET A 176 16.14 20.54 18.24
N GLU A 177 15.85 19.84 17.13
CA GLU A 177 16.47 18.54 16.83
C GLU A 177 17.95 18.71 16.47
N SER A 178 18.28 19.66 15.59
CA SER A 178 19.66 19.99 15.18
C SER A 178 20.57 20.38 16.37
N ILE A 179 20.00 20.97 17.42
CA ILE A 179 20.71 21.29 18.67
C ILE A 179 21.17 20.03 19.43
N ALA A 180 20.37 18.96 19.46
CA ALA A 180 20.77 17.71 20.10
C ALA A 180 21.96 17.04 19.38
N ASP A 181 21.95 17.07 18.04
CA ASP A 181 23.09 16.66 17.21
C ASP A 181 24.32 17.54 17.46
N ALA A 182 24.14 18.86 17.57
CA ALA A 182 25.24 19.80 17.76
C ALA A 182 25.93 19.63 19.12
N ILE A 183 25.16 19.41 20.19
CA ILE A 183 25.70 19.19 21.53
C ILE A 183 26.36 17.80 21.63
N SER A 184 25.74 16.75 21.09
CA SER A 184 26.33 15.40 21.09
C SER A 184 27.60 15.29 20.24
N SER A 185 27.71 16.06 19.15
CA SER A 185 28.94 16.20 18.36
C SER A 185 29.96 17.21 18.94
N THR A 186 29.68 17.79 20.12
CA THR A 186 30.52 18.79 20.82
C THR A 186 30.83 20.07 20.02
N ASN A 187 30.10 20.33 18.93
CA ASN A 187 30.35 21.45 18.03
C ASN A 187 29.61 22.71 18.50
N SER A 188 30.32 23.53 19.30
CA SER A 188 29.83 24.79 19.85
C SER A 188 29.30 25.76 18.78
N ARG A 189 29.93 25.82 17.59
CA ARG A 189 29.50 26.72 16.51
C ARG A 189 28.20 26.24 15.86
N ARG A 190 28.06 24.94 15.57
CA ARG A 190 26.81 24.37 15.05
C ARG A 190 25.65 24.54 16.03
N TYR A 191 25.93 24.46 17.34
CA TYR A 191 24.96 24.75 18.40
C TYR A 191 24.54 26.23 18.35
N ALA A 192 25.50 27.16 18.28
CA ALA A 192 25.21 28.59 18.20
C ALA A 192 24.38 28.96 16.96
N GLU A 193 24.64 28.30 15.83
CA GLU A 193 23.92 28.51 14.56
C GLU A 193 22.48 28.00 14.61
N ALA A 194 22.24 26.77 15.08
CA ALA A 194 20.88 26.21 15.22
C ALA A 194 20.04 26.99 16.24
N VAL A 195 20.66 27.39 17.36
CA VAL A 195 20.04 28.30 18.35
C VAL A 195 19.68 29.64 17.68
N THR A 196 20.60 30.28 16.97
CA THR A 196 20.34 31.58 16.34
C THR A 196 19.25 31.47 15.26
N ALA A 197 19.23 30.40 14.48
CA ALA A 197 18.18 30.11 13.50
C ALA A 197 16.80 30.00 14.19
N SER A 198 16.70 29.25 15.29
CA SER A 198 15.46 29.13 16.07
C SER A 198 14.99 30.48 16.66
N ALA A 199 15.92 31.33 17.08
CA ALA A 199 15.62 32.69 17.56
C ALA A 199 15.09 33.59 16.43
N VAL A 200 15.73 33.60 15.26
CA VAL A 200 15.27 34.35 14.08
C VAL A 200 13.88 33.90 13.63
N LEU A 201 13.63 32.58 13.55
CA LEU A 201 12.31 32.01 13.24
C LEU A 201 11.25 32.43 14.27
N SER A 202 11.62 32.54 15.55
CA SER A 202 10.73 33.03 16.61
C SER A 202 10.39 34.51 16.40
N GLN A 203 11.37 35.35 16.04
CA GLN A 203 11.12 36.75 15.69
C GLN A 203 10.24 36.91 14.44
N ASP A 204 10.41 36.06 13.43
CA ASP A 204 9.52 36.04 12.24
C ASP A 204 8.10 35.60 12.61
N THR A 205 7.96 34.62 13.50
CA THR A 205 6.66 34.21 14.04
C THR A 205 5.94 35.40 14.70
N PHE A 206 6.65 36.21 15.49
CA PHE A 206 6.12 37.44 16.07
C PHE A 206 5.73 38.48 15.01
N ARG A 207 6.53 38.65 13.94
CA ARG A 207 6.22 39.58 12.82
C ARG A 207 4.89 39.24 12.13
N VAL A 208 4.50 37.96 12.05
CA VAL A 208 3.21 37.52 11.46
C VAL A 208 2.00 38.15 12.15
N LEU A 209 2.08 38.44 13.46
CA LEU A 209 0.99 39.09 14.21
C LEU A 209 0.69 40.52 13.70
N PHE A 210 1.69 41.20 13.14
CA PHE A 210 1.58 42.55 12.59
C PHE A 210 1.29 42.54 11.09
N ALA A 211 1.48 41.41 10.41
CA ALA A 211 1.20 41.25 8.99
C ALA A 211 -0.32 41.26 8.68
N ALA A 212 -0.66 41.60 7.44
CA ALA A 212 -2.02 41.48 6.92
C ALA A 212 -2.47 40.00 6.87
N PRO A 213 -3.74 39.69 7.18
CA PRO A 213 -4.22 38.31 7.24
C PRO A 213 -4.26 37.68 5.85
N ARG A 214 -3.61 36.53 5.68
CA ARG A 214 -3.66 35.73 4.44
C ARG A 214 -4.99 35.00 4.37
N LYS A 215 -6.03 35.67 3.88
CA LYS A 215 -7.34 35.06 3.60
C LYS A 215 -7.22 34.02 2.48
N TYR A 216 -7.02 32.77 2.84
CA TYR A 216 -7.31 31.64 1.96
C TYR A 216 -8.83 31.60 1.74
N ALA A 217 -9.27 31.59 0.48
CA ALA A 217 -10.66 31.31 0.18
C ALA A 217 -10.98 29.87 0.66
N PRO A 218 -12.08 29.64 1.40
CA PRO A 218 -12.47 28.29 1.77
C PRO A 218 -12.76 27.48 0.49
N PRO A 219 -12.48 26.17 0.48
CA PRO A 219 -12.85 25.32 -0.66
C PRO A 219 -14.36 25.43 -0.88
N PRO A 220 -14.83 25.60 -2.13
CA PRO A 220 -16.22 25.95 -2.40
C PRO A 220 -17.16 24.89 -1.83
N GLN A 221 -17.96 25.28 -0.84
CA GLN A 221 -18.96 24.41 -0.22
C GLN A 221 -20.06 24.12 -1.23
N GLU A 222 -19.90 23.03 -2.00
CA GLU A 222 -20.94 22.57 -2.90
C GLU A 222 -22.23 22.28 -2.13
N SER A 223 -23.27 23.07 -2.44
CA SER A 223 -24.61 22.92 -1.89
C SER A 223 -25.08 21.47 -1.95
N ALA A 224 -25.78 21.02 -0.90
CA ALA A 224 -26.37 19.68 -0.84
C ALA A 224 -27.26 19.40 -2.06
N ALA A 225 -27.95 20.41 -2.59
CA ALA A 225 -28.73 20.32 -3.83
C ALA A 225 -27.86 19.98 -5.05
N LYS A 226 -26.67 20.57 -5.19
CA LYS A 226 -25.74 20.27 -6.30
C LYS A 226 -25.21 18.83 -6.20
N LYS A 227 -24.87 18.37 -4.98
CA LYS A 227 -24.43 16.98 -4.75
C LYS A 227 -25.55 15.96 -5.00
N MET A 228 -26.78 16.28 -4.60
CA MET A 228 -27.96 15.47 -4.87
C MET A 228 -28.28 15.42 -6.37
N PHE A 229 -28.22 16.56 -7.07
CA PHE A 229 -28.41 16.66 -8.51
C PHE A 229 -27.38 15.85 -9.30
N LEU A 230 -26.09 15.95 -8.97
CA LEU A 230 -25.03 15.16 -9.62
C LEU A 230 -25.20 13.66 -9.39
N ARG A 231 -25.62 13.23 -8.18
CA ARG A 231 -25.96 11.83 -7.89
C ARG A 231 -27.19 11.36 -8.67
N ALA A 232 -28.25 12.17 -8.74
CA ALA A 232 -29.45 11.87 -9.51
C ALA A 232 -29.14 11.76 -11.02
N LEU A 233 -28.30 12.63 -11.56
CA LEU A 233 -27.83 12.60 -12.94
C LEU A 233 -27.02 11.32 -13.24
N GLY A 234 -26.15 10.90 -12.32
CA GLY A 234 -25.42 9.63 -12.42
C GLY A 234 -26.35 8.41 -12.42
N ILE A 235 -27.34 8.37 -11.52
CA ILE A 235 -28.36 7.30 -11.47
C ILE A 235 -29.20 7.28 -12.76
N LEU A 236 -29.63 8.44 -13.25
CA LEU A 236 -30.36 8.58 -14.52
C LEU A 236 -29.53 8.04 -15.70
N GLY A 237 -28.24 8.38 -15.75
CA GLY A 237 -27.31 7.88 -16.77
C GLY A 237 -27.17 6.35 -16.77
N VAL A 238 -27.11 5.73 -15.58
CA VAL A 238 -27.08 4.27 -15.43
C VAL A 238 -28.41 3.62 -15.88
N ILE A 239 -29.55 4.23 -15.58
CA ILE A 239 -30.88 3.75 -16.03
C ILE A 239 -31.00 3.85 -17.55
N LEU A 240 -30.65 4.99 -18.14
CA LEU A 240 -30.66 5.20 -19.59
C LEU A 240 -29.69 4.25 -20.31
N MET A 241 -28.53 3.97 -19.74
CA MET A 241 -27.59 2.97 -20.26
C MET A 241 -28.18 1.55 -20.25
N PHE A 242 -28.87 1.15 -19.18
CA PHE A 242 -29.52 -0.17 -19.11
C PHE A 242 -30.66 -0.30 -20.14
N LEU A 243 -31.41 0.77 -20.36
CA LEU A 243 -32.42 0.85 -21.43
C LEU A 243 -31.79 0.81 -22.83
N ALA A 244 -30.68 1.52 -23.05
CA ALA A 244 -29.97 1.52 -24.34
C ALA A 244 -29.37 0.14 -24.68
N VAL A 245 -28.79 -0.57 -23.70
CA VAL A 245 -28.31 -1.95 -23.87
C VAL A 245 -29.48 -2.89 -24.19
N ARG A 246 -30.60 -2.78 -23.47
CA ARG A 246 -31.81 -3.55 -23.76
C ARG A 246 -32.35 -3.29 -25.17
N ALA A 247 -32.40 -2.02 -25.58
CA ALA A 247 -32.84 -1.61 -26.92
C ALA A 247 -31.90 -2.11 -28.03
N PHE A 248 -30.58 -2.11 -27.79
CA PHE A 248 -29.59 -2.65 -28.74
C PHE A 248 -29.76 -4.16 -28.96
N PHE A 249 -30.05 -4.93 -27.91
CA PHE A 249 -30.30 -6.38 -28.06
C PHE A 249 -31.59 -6.64 -28.84
N LEU A 250 -32.70 -6.00 -28.47
CA LEU A 250 -34.01 -6.11 -29.14
C LEU A 250 -33.98 -5.63 -30.60
N GLY A 251 -33.27 -4.53 -30.88
CA GLY A 251 -33.15 -3.96 -32.23
C GLY A 251 -32.25 -4.77 -33.18
N ASN A 252 -31.68 -5.88 -32.73
CA ASN A 252 -30.67 -6.66 -33.45
C ASN A 252 -30.86 -8.17 -33.25
N ASP A 253 -32.08 -8.60 -32.91
CA ASP A 253 -32.45 -9.96 -32.47
C ASP A 253 -31.90 -11.09 -33.35
N GLU A 254 -31.93 -10.95 -34.68
CA GLU A 254 -31.38 -11.96 -35.60
C GLU A 254 -29.89 -12.24 -35.35
N LYS A 255 -29.07 -11.17 -35.25
CA LYS A 255 -27.63 -11.29 -34.97
C LYS A 255 -27.37 -11.70 -33.52
N THR A 256 -28.21 -11.27 -32.58
CA THR A 256 -28.19 -11.72 -31.18
C THR A 256 -28.42 -13.24 -31.10
N ASN A 257 -29.42 -13.76 -31.80
CA ASN A 257 -29.75 -15.19 -31.84
C ASN A 257 -28.68 -16.02 -32.56
N VAL A 258 -28.11 -15.53 -33.67
CA VAL A 258 -26.97 -16.19 -34.35
C VAL A 258 -25.67 -16.13 -33.51
N MET A 259 -25.51 -15.13 -32.63
CA MET A 259 -24.44 -15.10 -31.64
C MET A 259 -24.68 -16.10 -30.51
N MET A 260 -25.88 -16.10 -29.92
CA MET A 260 -26.28 -17.02 -28.85
C MET A 260 -26.26 -18.49 -29.29
N GLY A 261 -26.68 -18.81 -30.51
CA GLY A 261 -26.61 -20.18 -31.06
C GLY A 261 -25.16 -20.67 -31.23
N ARG A 262 -24.25 -19.80 -31.70
CA ARG A 262 -22.80 -20.11 -31.75
C ARG A 262 -22.18 -20.24 -30.37
N TYR A 263 -22.68 -19.50 -29.38
CA TYR A 263 -22.27 -19.62 -27.99
C TYR A 263 -22.77 -20.93 -27.36
N SER A 264 -24.04 -21.30 -27.57
CA SER A 264 -24.62 -22.56 -27.07
C SER A 264 -23.84 -23.76 -27.59
N LYS A 265 -23.57 -23.85 -28.90
CA LYS A 265 -22.75 -24.94 -29.48
C LYS A 265 -21.35 -25.04 -28.86
N LYS A 266 -20.72 -23.91 -28.49
CA LYS A 266 -19.44 -23.93 -27.75
C LYS A 266 -19.61 -24.40 -26.30
N VAL A 267 -20.66 -23.95 -25.62
CA VAL A 267 -21.01 -24.38 -24.25
C VAL A 267 -21.33 -25.87 -24.21
N GLU A 268 -22.02 -26.42 -25.21
CA GLU A 268 -22.30 -27.85 -25.39
C GLU A 268 -21.00 -28.65 -25.52
N VAL A 269 -20.10 -28.28 -26.44
CA VAL A 269 -18.78 -28.94 -26.61
C VAL A 269 -17.94 -28.88 -25.32
N PHE A 270 -17.95 -27.76 -24.59
CA PHE A 270 -17.30 -27.71 -23.28
C PHE A 270 -17.98 -28.59 -22.23
N THR A 271 -19.31 -28.63 -22.20
CA THR A 271 -20.09 -29.45 -21.24
C THR A 271 -19.85 -30.93 -21.49
N GLU A 272 -19.75 -31.35 -22.75
CA GLU A 272 -19.36 -32.72 -23.12
C GLU A 272 -17.90 -33.01 -22.74
N ALA A 273 -16.99 -32.05 -22.91
CA ALA A 273 -15.61 -32.22 -22.47
C ALA A 273 -15.47 -32.35 -20.94
N PHE A 274 -16.30 -31.66 -20.15
CA PHE A 274 -16.37 -31.82 -18.69
C PHE A 274 -17.04 -33.15 -18.29
N SER A 275 -18.12 -33.58 -18.95
CA SER A 275 -18.78 -34.85 -18.64
C SER A 275 -17.91 -36.07 -19.01
N ARG A 276 -17.10 -35.98 -20.08
CA ARG A 276 -16.03 -36.96 -20.42
C ARG A 276 -14.97 -37.10 -19.32
N GLN A 277 -14.83 -36.12 -18.41
CA GLN A 277 -13.99 -36.19 -17.20
C GLN A 277 -14.76 -36.57 -15.92
N PHE A 278 -16.01 -37.03 -16.06
CA PHE A 278 -16.95 -37.35 -14.97
C PHE A 278 -17.38 -36.14 -14.10
N ILE A 279 -17.39 -34.92 -14.67
CA ILE A 279 -17.69 -33.67 -13.96
C ILE A 279 -18.91 -32.98 -14.57
N ASN A 280 -20.04 -32.95 -13.83
CA ASN A 280 -21.29 -32.33 -14.26
C ASN A 280 -21.39 -30.85 -13.81
N ILE A 281 -20.51 -29.98 -14.32
CA ILE A 281 -20.56 -28.52 -14.05
C ILE A 281 -21.32 -27.80 -15.17
N ASN A 282 -22.32 -26.99 -14.79
CA ASN A 282 -23.03 -26.11 -15.71
C ASN A 282 -22.13 -24.96 -16.19
N VAL A 283 -21.45 -25.16 -17.32
CA VAL A 283 -20.47 -24.23 -17.93
C VAL A 283 -21.02 -22.79 -18.11
N LYS A 284 -22.35 -22.63 -18.25
CA LYS A 284 -23.03 -21.32 -18.31
C LYS A 284 -22.65 -20.40 -17.14
N TYR A 285 -22.60 -20.90 -15.90
CA TYR A 285 -22.24 -20.09 -14.74
C TYR A 285 -20.76 -19.67 -14.73
N LEU A 286 -19.89 -20.51 -15.29
CA LEU A 286 -18.44 -20.29 -15.33
C LEU A 286 -18.05 -19.12 -16.26
N VAL A 287 -18.90 -18.80 -17.24
CA VAL A 287 -18.75 -17.64 -18.14
C VAL A 287 -19.52 -16.42 -17.62
N LEU A 288 -20.77 -16.62 -17.19
CA LEU A 288 -21.66 -15.52 -16.76
C LEU A 288 -21.25 -14.91 -15.42
N GLY A 289 -20.71 -15.70 -14.48
CA GLY A 289 -20.26 -15.22 -13.17
C GLY A 289 -19.22 -14.11 -13.26
N PRO A 290 -18.05 -14.34 -13.91
CA PRO A 290 -17.02 -13.32 -14.10
C PRO A 290 -17.54 -12.06 -14.82
N ALA A 291 -18.39 -12.22 -15.83
CA ALA A 291 -18.97 -11.10 -16.56
C ALA A 291 -19.91 -10.26 -15.67
N ALA A 292 -20.80 -10.90 -14.91
CA ALA A 292 -21.74 -10.23 -14.01
C ALA A 292 -21.02 -9.50 -12.85
N VAL A 293 -20.03 -10.14 -12.22
CA VAL A 293 -19.24 -9.54 -11.12
C VAL A 293 -18.48 -8.29 -11.60
N MET A 294 -17.86 -8.35 -12.78
CA MET A 294 -17.12 -7.21 -13.33
C MET A 294 -18.04 -6.08 -13.81
N ALA A 295 -19.20 -6.41 -14.39
CA ALA A 295 -20.21 -5.40 -14.74
C ALA A 295 -20.79 -4.71 -13.49
N PHE A 296 -21.03 -5.45 -12.40
CA PHE A 296 -21.47 -4.90 -11.12
C PHE A 296 -20.40 -3.99 -10.50
N LEU A 297 -19.12 -4.40 -10.49
CA LEU A 297 -18.00 -3.54 -10.10
C LEU A 297 -17.93 -2.25 -10.94
N GLY A 298 -18.16 -2.34 -12.25
CA GLY A 298 -18.26 -1.18 -13.13
C GLY A 298 -19.41 -0.24 -12.77
N MET A 299 -20.57 -0.81 -12.42
CA MET A 299 -21.77 -0.06 -12.01
C MET A 299 -21.55 0.70 -10.69
N LEU A 300 -20.84 0.11 -9.73
CA LEU A 300 -20.51 0.75 -8.44
C LEU A 300 -19.66 2.03 -8.60
N THR A 301 -18.90 2.18 -9.69
CA THR A 301 -18.11 3.40 -9.94
C THR A 301 -18.95 4.62 -10.34
N MET A 302 -20.24 4.43 -10.67
CA MET A 302 -21.13 5.43 -11.28
C MET A 302 -20.56 6.11 -12.55
N SER A 303 -19.54 5.53 -13.19
CA SER A 303 -18.84 6.13 -14.33
C SER A 303 -18.99 5.29 -15.61
N VAL A 304 -19.58 5.89 -16.64
CA VAL A 304 -19.89 5.21 -17.91
C VAL A 304 -18.63 4.60 -18.58
N PRO A 305 -17.46 5.27 -18.64
CA PRO A 305 -16.27 4.68 -19.26
C PRO A 305 -15.76 3.44 -18.52
N ALA A 306 -15.75 3.44 -17.18
CA ALA A 306 -15.30 2.30 -16.40
C ALA A 306 -16.28 1.12 -16.49
N PHE A 307 -17.60 1.38 -16.58
CA PHE A 307 -18.58 0.33 -16.80
C PHE A 307 -18.33 -0.44 -18.11
N PHE A 308 -18.11 0.26 -19.23
CA PHE A 308 -17.80 -0.39 -20.51
C PHE A 308 -16.47 -1.15 -20.45
N PHE A 309 -15.42 -0.56 -19.86
CA PHE A 309 -14.11 -1.21 -19.72
C PHE A 309 -14.18 -2.48 -18.87
N LEU A 310 -14.75 -2.41 -17.67
CA LEU A 310 -14.85 -3.54 -16.75
C LEU A 310 -15.79 -4.63 -17.29
N SER A 311 -16.90 -4.28 -17.93
CA SER A 311 -17.79 -5.26 -18.57
C SER A 311 -17.12 -5.98 -19.73
N GLY A 312 -16.34 -5.25 -20.57
CA GLY A 312 -15.56 -5.84 -21.66
C GLY A 312 -14.47 -6.80 -21.17
N VAL A 313 -13.75 -6.41 -20.12
CA VAL A 313 -12.77 -7.28 -19.44
C VAL A 313 -13.45 -8.51 -18.82
N GLY A 314 -14.60 -8.35 -18.17
CA GLY A 314 -15.39 -9.44 -17.60
C GLY A 314 -15.86 -10.46 -18.64
N LEU A 315 -16.32 -9.99 -19.80
CA LEU A 315 -16.68 -10.85 -20.93
C LEU A 315 -15.45 -11.62 -21.47
N TYR A 316 -14.32 -10.94 -21.66
CA TYR A 316 -13.08 -11.56 -22.13
C TYR A 316 -12.57 -12.66 -21.19
N ILE A 317 -12.57 -12.39 -19.88
CA ILE A 317 -12.23 -13.36 -18.84
C ILE A 317 -13.21 -14.53 -18.88
N GLY A 318 -14.53 -14.25 -18.84
CA GLY A 318 -15.58 -15.28 -18.89
C GLY A 318 -15.43 -16.22 -20.09
N MET A 319 -15.12 -15.71 -21.28
CA MET A 319 -14.89 -16.54 -22.48
C MET A 319 -13.62 -17.40 -22.41
N LYS A 320 -12.61 -16.99 -21.62
CA LYS A 320 -11.36 -17.74 -21.42
C LYS A 320 -11.46 -18.79 -20.30
N THR A 321 -12.28 -18.54 -19.27
CA THR A 321 -12.34 -19.37 -18.06
C THR A 321 -12.66 -20.85 -18.32
N PRO A 322 -13.66 -21.26 -19.14
CA PRO A 322 -13.95 -22.67 -19.38
C PRO A 322 -12.78 -23.47 -19.93
N ALA A 323 -12.08 -22.92 -20.94
CA ALA A 323 -10.91 -23.58 -21.54
C ALA A 323 -9.74 -23.67 -20.55
N PHE A 324 -9.53 -22.63 -19.74
CA PHE A 324 -8.49 -22.63 -18.71
C PHE A 324 -8.80 -23.65 -17.61
N VAL A 325 -10.01 -23.64 -17.05
CA VAL A 325 -10.44 -24.55 -15.98
C VAL A 325 -10.38 -26.00 -16.45
N LEU A 326 -10.95 -26.32 -17.62
CA LEU A 326 -10.88 -27.66 -18.21
C LEU A 326 -9.42 -28.13 -18.33
N ASN A 327 -8.53 -27.30 -18.88
CA ASN A 327 -7.12 -27.65 -19.04
C ASN A 327 -6.40 -27.84 -17.69
N THR A 328 -6.69 -27.01 -16.68
CA THR A 328 -6.14 -27.23 -15.33
C THR A 328 -6.68 -28.50 -14.67
N MET A 329 -7.93 -28.89 -14.95
CA MET A 329 -8.54 -30.12 -14.44
C MET A 329 -8.01 -31.37 -15.15
N LYS A 330 -7.77 -31.33 -16.48
CA LYS A 330 -7.02 -32.36 -17.23
C LYS A 330 -5.67 -32.64 -16.56
N LEU A 331 -4.84 -31.60 -16.42
CA LEU A 331 -3.50 -31.69 -15.84
C LEU A 331 -3.51 -32.12 -14.35
N ALA A 332 -4.52 -31.72 -13.58
CA ALA A 332 -4.69 -32.15 -12.19
C ALA A 332 -5.14 -33.63 -12.07
N ARG A 333 -6.00 -34.12 -12.97
CA ARG A 333 -6.39 -35.55 -13.04
C ARG A 333 -5.20 -36.39 -13.50
N GLY A 334 -4.46 -35.95 -14.51
CA GLY A 334 -3.21 -36.58 -14.98
C GLY A 334 -2.20 -36.78 -13.85
N ARG A 335 -1.85 -35.71 -13.10
CA ARG A 335 -0.94 -35.79 -11.95
C ARG A 335 -1.40 -36.70 -10.81
N LYS A 336 -2.71 -36.83 -10.60
CA LYS A 336 -3.23 -37.82 -9.62
C LYS A 336 -3.02 -39.24 -10.13
N ILE A 337 -3.23 -39.48 -11.42
CA ILE A 337 -2.97 -40.79 -12.04
C ILE A 337 -1.47 -41.09 -12.01
N ASP A 338 -0.59 -40.14 -12.34
CA ASP A 338 0.87 -40.29 -12.23
C ASP A 338 1.29 -40.75 -10.82
N GLY A 339 0.73 -40.12 -9.77
CA GLY A 339 1.00 -40.48 -8.37
C GLY A 339 0.48 -41.87 -7.96
N GLN A 340 -0.60 -42.36 -8.59
CA GLN A 340 -1.16 -43.69 -8.34
C GLN A 340 -0.56 -44.78 -9.26
N LEU A 341 0.15 -44.39 -10.32
CA LEU A 341 0.61 -45.30 -11.38
C LEU A 341 1.66 -46.30 -10.87
N MET A 342 2.51 -45.88 -9.92
CA MET A 342 3.51 -46.78 -9.31
C MET A 342 2.83 -47.94 -8.56
N ASP A 343 1.76 -47.67 -7.80
CA ASP A 343 1.03 -48.70 -7.06
C ASP A 343 0.29 -49.66 -8.02
N GLY A 344 -0.30 -49.10 -9.08
CA GLY A 344 -0.91 -49.89 -10.17
C GLY A 344 0.09 -50.80 -10.88
N LEU A 345 1.28 -50.29 -11.20
CA LEU A 345 2.36 -51.08 -11.82
C LEU A 345 2.90 -52.19 -10.91
N ILE A 346 2.98 -51.95 -9.59
CA ILE A 346 3.36 -52.98 -8.61
C ILE A 346 2.29 -54.08 -8.57
N LEU A 347 1.00 -53.72 -8.54
CA LEU A 347 -0.11 -54.68 -8.57
C LEU A 347 -0.13 -55.48 -9.89
N LEU A 348 0.03 -54.82 -11.04
CA LEU A 348 0.13 -55.47 -12.36
C LEU A 348 1.32 -56.44 -12.44
N SER A 349 2.50 -56.05 -11.95
CA SER A 349 3.69 -56.91 -11.94
C SER A 349 3.49 -58.15 -11.07
N ASN A 350 2.86 -57.99 -9.90
CA ASN A 350 2.49 -59.11 -9.03
C ASN A 350 1.47 -60.05 -9.70
N CYS A 351 0.44 -59.52 -10.36
CA CYS A 351 -0.56 -60.31 -11.09
C CYS A 351 0.08 -61.12 -12.24
N LEU A 352 0.94 -60.50 -13.04
CA LEU A 352 1.69 -61.20 -14.10
C LEU A 352 2.63 -62.26 -13.52
N ARG A 353 3.27 -61.98 -12.38
CA ARG A 353 4.16 -62.94 -11.69
C ARG A 353 3.39 -64.13 -11.11
N SER A 354 2.11 -63.96 -10.74
CA SER A 354 1.22 -65.06 -10.37
C SER A 354 0.55 -65.77 -11.56
N GLY A 355 0.91 -65.41 -12.80
CA GLY A 355 0.42 -66.08 -14.02
C GLY A 355 -0.94 -65.59 -14.54
N LEU A 356 -1.45 -64.46 -14.04
CA LEU A 356 -2.64 -63.81 -14.60
C LEU A 356 -2.26 -63.05 -15.88
N ASP A 357 -3.21 -62.88 -16.82
CA ASP A 357 -3.00 -62.03 -18.00
C ASP A 357 -3.05 -60.53 -17.66
N VAL A 358 -2.48 -59.68 -18.53
CA VAL A 358 -2.54 -58.22 -18.42
C VAL A 358 -3.98 -57.72 -18.28
N VAL A 359 -4.96 -58.29 -18.99
CA VAL A 359 -6.37 -57.87 -18.88
C VAL A 359 -6.91 -58.16 -17.48
N GLN A 360 -6.58 -59.32 -16.89
CA GLN A 360 -6.97 -59.66 -15.52
C GLN A 360 -6.27 -58.75 -14.49
N GLY A 361 -4.99 -58.42 -14.72
CA GLY A 361 -4.27 -57.43 -13.91
C GLY A 361 -4.91 -56.04 -13.96
N PHE A 362 -5.35 -55.58 -15.14
CA PHE A 362 -6.08 -54.32 -15.28
C PHE A 362 -7.44 -54.34 -14.56
N GLU A 363 -8.12 -55.48 -14.55
CA GLU A 363 -9.35 -55.66 -13.77
C GLU A 363 -9.08 -55.58 -12.26
N MET A 364 -7.96 -56.14 -11.78
CA MET A 364 -7.53 -56.03 -10.37
C MET A 364 -7.26 -54.57 -9.98
N VAL A 365 -6.48 -53.83 -10.78
CA VAL A 365 -6.21 -52.40 -10.59
C VAL A 365 -7.51 -51.57 -10.57
N SER A 366 -8.51 -51.95 -11.37
CA SER A 366 -9.81 -51.26 -11.41
C SER A 366 -10.67 -51.45 -10.15
N LYS A 367 -10.36 -52.45 -9.31
CA LYS A 367 -11.08 -52.78 -8.06
C LYS A 367 -10.34 -52.34 -6.80
N ASP A 368 -9.01 -52.52 -6.79
CA ASP A 368 -8.19 -52.35 -5.58
C ASP A 368 -7.68 -50.92 -5.38
N LEU A 369 -7.57 -50.12 -6.44
CA LEU A 369 -7.13 -48.72 -6.35
C LEU A 369 -8.31 -47.74 -6.26
N LEU A 370 -8.02 -46.56 -5.70
CA LEU A 370 -8.98 -45.45 -5.59
C LEU A 370 -9.06 -44.61 -6.89
N PRO A 371 -10.19 -43.95 -7.17
CA PRO A 371 -10.29 -42.97 -8.26
C PRO A 371 -9.24 -41.85 -8.14
N PRO A 372 -8.72 -41.30 -9.26
CA PRO A 372 -9.19 -41.51 -10.65
C PRO A 372 -8.61 -42.71 -11.41
N ILE A 373 -7.52 -43.36 -10.97
CA ILE A 373 -6.87 -44.41 -11.79
C ILE A 373 -7.80 -45.61 -12.04
N SER A 374 -8.60 -45.99 -11.05
CA SER A 374 -9.61 -47.06 -11.15
C SER A 374 -10.61 -46.82 -12.30
N ASP A 375 -11.10 -45.58 -12.46
CA ASP A 375 -12.12 -45.23 -13.45
C ASP A 375 -11.59 -45.36 -14.90
N GLU A 376 -10.31 -45.06 -15.08
CA GLU A 376 -9.64 -45.16 -16.38
C GLU A 376 -9.40 -46.63 -16.75
N PHE A 377 -8.86 -47.43 -15.81
CA PHE A 377 -8.65 -48.87 -15.99
C PHE A 377 -9.98 -49.62 -16.17
N ALA A 378 -11.01 -49.29 -15.39
CA ALA A 378 -12.36 -49.83 -15.55
C ALA A 378 -12.94 -49.51 -16.94
N LEU A 379 -12.67 -48.33 -17.50
CA LEU A 379 -13.12 -48.00 -18.86
C LEU A 379 -12.36 -48.79 -19.93
N VAL A 380 -11.05 -49.04 -19.75
CA VAL A 380 -10.28 -49.92 -20.65
C VAL A 380 -10.87 -51.33 -20.67
N ILE A 381 -11.15 -51.91 -19.49
CA ILE A 381 -11.80 -53.22 -19.36
C ILE A 381 -13.20 -53.22 -19.98
N LYS A 382 -14.02 -52.20 -19.71
CA LYS A 382 -15.37 -52.07 -20.29
C LYS A 382 -15.33 -51.96 -21.82
N ASN A 383 -14.42 -51.17 -22.38
CA ASN A 383 -14.26 -51.05 -23.83
C ASN A 383 -13.80 -52.37 -24.45
N TYR A 384 -12.91 -53.10 -23.78
CA TYR A 384 -12.45 -54.44 -24.21
C TYR A 384 -13.60 -55.47 -24.19
N GLN A 385 -14.39 -55.51 -23.11
CA GLN A 385 -15.60 -56.34 -23.00
C GLN A 385 -16.67 -56.00 -24.06
N LEU A 386 -16.70 -54.76 -24.55
CA LEU A 386 -17.55 -54.31 -25.67
C LEU A 386 -16.95 -54.63 -27.05
N GLY A 387 -15.91 -55.46 -27.14
CA GLY A 387 -15.32 -55.93 -28.40
C GLY A 387 -14.26 -55.00 -29.01
N MET A 388 -13.81 -53.96 -28.31
CA MET A 388 -12.66 -53.16 -28.74
C MET A 388 -11.36 -53.94 -28.48
N SER A 389 -10.38 -53.89 -29.40
CA SER A 389 -9.06 -54.44 -29.09
C SER A 389 -8.41 -53.70 -27.90
N PHE A 390 -7.68 -54.42 -27.05
CA PHE A 390 -7.11 -53.87 -25.83
C PHE A 390 -6.14 -52.71 -26.14
N GLU A 391 -5.35 -52.83 -27.20
CA GLU A 391 -4.45 -51.80 -27.73
C GLU A 391 -5.21 -50.51 -28.06
N LYS A 392 -6.41 -50.63 -28.66
CA LYS A 392 -7.25 -49.48 -29.02
C LYS A 392 -7.96 -48.91 -27.79
N ALA A 393 -8.36 -49.75 -26.83
CA ALA A 393 -8.91 -49.31 -25.55
C ALA A 393 -7.88 -48.53 -24.71
N LEU A 394 -6.61 -48.95 -24.72
CA LEU A 394 -5.49 -48.20 -24.15
C LEU A 394 -5.24 -46.88 -24.91
N GLY A 395 -5.30 -46.87 -26.24
CA GLY A 395 -5.19 -45.62 -27.02
C GLY A 395 -6.25 -44.57 -26.64
N VAL A 396 -7.50 -45.00 -26.41
CA VAL A 396 -8.58 -44.13 -25.90
C VAL A 396 -8.30 -43.60 -24.49
N MET A 397 -7.59 -44.36 -23.66
CA MET A 397 -7.12 -43.91 -22.34
C MET A 397 -6.00 -42.86 -22.47
N GLU A 398 -5.04 -43.08 -23.39
CA GLU A 398 -3.95 -42.15 -23.68
C GLU A 398 -4.45 -40.80 -24.23
N GLU A 399 -5.45 -40.80 -25.13
CA GLU A 399 -6.08 -39.57 -25.61
C GLU A 399 -6.87 -38.80 -24.54
N ARG A 400 -7.41 -39.50 -23.53
CA ARG A 400 -8.21 -38.91 -22.46
C ARG A 400 -7.39 -38.36 -21.30
N VAL A 401 -6.29 -39.02 -20.95
CA VAL A 401 -5.48 -38.72 -19.76
C VAL A 401 -4.19 -38.00 -20.17
N GLU A 402 -4.08 -36.72 -19.81
CA GLU A 402 -2.85 -35.93 -19.99
C GLU A 402 -1.77 -36.31 -18.96
N SER A 403 -1.21 -37.51 -19.11
CA SER A 403 -0.11 -38.07 -18.32
C SER A 403 1.01 -38.54 -19.25
N LYS A 404 2.26 -38.20 -18.92
CA LYS A 404 3.44 -38.73 -19.62
C LYS A 404 3.72 -40.18 -19.24
N MET A 405 3.75 -40.48 -17.94
CA MET A 405 4.16 -41.80 -17.42
C MET A 405 3.17 -42.88 -17.89
N LEU A 406 1.87 -42.58 -17.92
CA LEU A 406 0.84 -43.47 -18.46
C LEU A 406 1.01 -43.70 -19.96
N SER A 407 1.30 -42.65 -20.75
CA SER A 407 1.58 -42.76 -22.19
C SER A 407 2.79 -43.66 -22.46
N TYR A 408 3.89 -43.50 -21.70
CA TYR A 408 5.05 -44.40 -21.79
C TYR A 408 4.70 -45.85 -21.43
N MET A 409 3.93 -46.07 -20.35
CA MET A 409 3.46 -47.41 -19.96
C MET A 409 2.59 -48.05 -21.05
N ILE A 410 1.60 -47.34 -21.58
CA ILE A 410 0.69 -47.82 -22.63
C ILE A 410 1.49 -48.25 -23.86
N ARG A 411 2.41 -47.40 -24.34
CA ARG A 411 3.25 -47.70 -25.49
C ARG A 411 4.16 -48.91 -25.25
N ALA A 412 4.72 -49.04 -24.04
CA ALA A 412 5.54 -50.18 -23.66
C ALA A 412 4.72 -51.49 -23.60
N ILE A 413 3.48 -51.46 -23.09
CA ILE A 413 2.56 -52.62 -23.11
C ILE A 413 2.25 -53.03 -24.55
N VAL A 414 1.81 -52.08 -25.39
CA VAL A 414 1.42 -52.35 -26.79
C VAL A 414 2.60 -52.92 -27.58
N LEU A 415 3.78 -52.30 -27.48
CA LEU A 415 4.99 -52.76 -28.16
C LEU A 415 5.43 -54.15 -27.68
N GLN A 416 5.49 -54.37 -26.37
CA GLN A 416 5.93 -55.66 -25.81
C GLN A 416 4.94 -56.79 -26.13
N ARG A 417 3.64 -56.50 -26.18
CA ARG A 417 2.59 -57.47 -26.54
C ARG A 417 2.60 -57.81 -28.04
N GLN A 418 2.92 -56.85 -28.91
CA GLN A 418 3.15 -57.11 -30.34
C GLN A 418 4.39 -57.98 -30.59
N MET A 419 5.44 -57.84 -29.78
CA MET A 419 6.69 -58.62 -29.89
C MET A 419 6.67 -59.95 -29.09
N GLY A 420 5.58 -60.28 -28.39
CA GLY A 420 5.49 -61.48 -27.55
C GLY A 420 6.45 -61.50 -26.34
N GLY A 421 6.93 -60.33 -25.90
CA GLY A 421 7.96 -60.21 -24.87
C GLY A 421 7.43 -60.32 -23.43
N ASN A 422 8.34 -60.58 -22.48
CA ASN A 422 8.01 -60.64 -21.06
C ASN A 422 7.59 -59.25 -20.53
N LEU A 423 6.32 -59.11 -20.14
CA LEU A 423 5.72 -57.86 -19.65
C LEU A 423 6.09 -57.54 -18.19
N THR A 424 6.35 -58.55 -17.35
CA THR A 424 6.79 -58.37 -15.95
C THR A 424 8.09 -57.55 -15.87
N LYS A 425 9.09 -57.90 -16.71
CA LYS A 425 10.36 -57.16 -16.82
C LYS A 425 10.20 -55.72 -17.33
N VAL A 426 9.14 -55.44 -18.09
CA VAL A 426 8.81 -54.09 -18.55
C VAL A 426 8.23 -53.25 -17.40
N PHE A 427 7.28 -53.80 -16.64
CA PHE A 427 6.74 -53.11 -15.46
C PHE A 427 7.79 -52.92 -14.35
N GLU A 428 8.64 -53.91 -14.09
CA GLU A 428 9.75 -53.77 -13.14
C GLU A 428 10.70 -52.61 -13.51
N ARG A 429 11.02 -52.45 -14.80
CA ARG A 429 11.80 -51.30 -15.29
C ARG A 429 11.07 -49.98 -15.11
N ILE A 430 9.81 -49.88 -15.54
CA ILE A 430 9.02 -48.63 -15.44
C ILE A 430 8.85 -48.19 -13.97
N VAL A 431 8.73 -49.13 -13.01
CA VAL A 431 8.69 -48.81 -11.57
C VAL A 431 10.02 -48.23 -11.06
N VAL A 432 11.16 -48.65 -11.60
CA VAL A 432 12.46 -48.02 -11.30
C VAL A 432 12.54 -46.63 -11.93
N ASP A 433 12.22 -46.50 -13.21
CA ASP A 433 12.29 -45.24 -13.96
C ASP A 433 11.40 -44.15 -13.31
N ILE A 434 10.16 -44.48 -12.94
CA ILE A 434 9.23 -43.57 -12.24
C ILE A 434 9.77 -43.17 -10.85
N ARG A 435 10.45 -44.07 -10.12
CA ARG A 435 11.07 -43.75 -8.83
C ARG A 435 12.26 -42.81 -8.96
N GLU A 436 12.96 -42.81 -10.08
CA GLU A 436 14.02 -41.83 -10.37
C GLU A 436 13.44 -40.49 -10.82
N GLU A 437 12.45 -40.48 -11.73
CA GLU A 437 11.76 -39.26 -12.16
C GLU A 437 11.08 -38.54 -10.96
N SER A 438 10.45 -39.29 -10.05
CA SER A 438 9.84 -38.75 -8.83
C SER A 438 10.85 -38.06 -7.90
N LYS A 439 12.03 -38.66 -7.68
CA LYS A 439 13.12 -38.03 -6.90
C LYS A 439 13.65 -36.76 -7.57
N LEU A 440 13.73 -36.73 -8.90
CA LEU A 440 14.13 -35.55 -9.67
C LEU A 440 13.05 -34.45 -9.60
N GLU A 441 11.77 -34.81 -9.65
CA GLU A 441 10.65 -33.90 -9.40
C GLU A 441 10.72 -33.32 -7.97
N GLU A 442 10.92 -34.13 -6.93
CA GLU A 442 11.04 -33.63 -5.54
C GLU A 442 12.23 -32.68 -5.37
N LYS A 443 13.40 -33.05 -5.89
CA LYS A 443 14.61 -32.21 -5.85
C LYS A 443 14.40 -30.87 -6.58
N THR A 444 13.76 -30.88 -7.75
CA THR A 444 13.46 -29.64 -8.49
C THR A 444 12.32 -28.83 -7.86
N LYS A 445 11.31 -29.46 -7.26
CA LYS A 445 10.29 -28.79 -6.43
C LYS A 445 10.93 -28.06 -5.25
N ALA A 446 11.83 -28.73 -4.51
CA ALA A 446 12.56 -28.14 -3.38
C ALA A 446 13.42 -26.95 -3.80
N MET A 447 14.29 -27.11 -4.81
CA MET A 447 15.17 -26.01 -5.29
C MET A 447 14.38 -24.83 -5.84
N THR A 448 13.26 -25.05 -6.54
CA THR A 448 12.43 -23.97 -7.08
C THR A 448 11.48 -23.34 -6.05
N ALA A 449 11.23 -23.97 -4.89
CA ALA A 449 10.33 -23.43 -3.87
C ALA A 449 10.86 -22.10 -3.29
N GLN A 450 12.15 -22.04 -2.94
CA GLN A 450 12.80 -20.83 -2.43
C GLN A 450 12.69 -19.66 -3.44
N GLN A 451 13.01 -19.93 -4.71
CA GLN A 451 12.89 -18.95 -5.79
C GLN A 451 11.44 -18.46 -5.96
N LYS A 452 10.45 -19.37 -5.94
CA LYS A 452 9.02 -19.02 -6.05
C LYS A 452 8.57 -18.12 -4.89
N ILE A 453 8.97 -18.41 -3.66
CA ILE A 453 8.63 -17.57 -2.48
C ILE A 453 9.21 -16.16 -2.64
N GLN A 454 10.50 -16.05 -2.95
CA GLN A 454 11.15 -14.74 -3.18
C GLN A 454 10.46 -13.96 -4.32
N SER A 455 10.08 -14.65 -5.40
CA SER A 455 9.37 -14.08 -6.54
C SER A 455 7.99 -13.53 -6.18
N ILE A 456 7.25 -14.24 -5.33
CA ILE A 456 5.93 -13.83 -4.83
C ILE A 456 6.08 -12.59 -3.92
N VAL A 457 7.04 -12.60 -2.99
CA VAL A 457 7.31 -11.46 -2.09
C VAL A 457 7.60 -10.20 -2.90
N VAL A 458 8.52 -10.27 -3.88
CA VAL A 458 8.86 -9.12 -4.74
C VAL A 458 7.68 -8.69 -5.62
N GLY A 459 6.89 -9.63 -6.15
CA GLY A 459 5.71 -9.32 -6.98
C GLY A 459 4.54 -8.70 -6.22
N VAL A 460 4.40 -8.98 -4.92
CA VAL A 460 3.33 -8.45 -4.05
C VAL A 460 3.71 -7.10 -3.40
N MET A 461 4.99 -6.85 -3.17
CA MET A 461 5.52 -5.65 -2.50
C MET A 461 4.94 -4.31 -3.02
N PRO A 462 4.83 -4.05 -4.35
CA PRO A 462 4.27 -2.79 -4.87
C PRO A 462 2.81 -2.60 -4.51
N TRP A 463 2.02 -3.68 -4.44
CA TRP A 463 0.60 -3.63 -4.11
C TRP A 463 0.38 -3.35 -2.62
N ILE A 464 1.24 -3.88 -1.75
CA ILE A 464 1.27 -3.53 -0.33
C ILE A 464 1.59 -2.03 -0.18
N MET A 465 2.61 -1.52 -0.88
CA MET A 465 2.96 -0.10 -0.85
C MET A 465 1.78 0.80 -1.28
N VAL A 466 1.11 0.48 -2.40
CA VAL A 466 -0.09 1.23 -2.85
C VAL A 466 -1.20 1.16 -1.80
N GLY A 467 -1.48 -0.01 -1.22
CA GLY A 467 -2.48 -0.18 -0.15
C GLY A 467 -2.17 0.67 1.10
N VAL A 468 -0.91 0.67 1.54
CA VAL A 468 -0.44 1.51 2.65
C VAL A 468 -0.59 3.00 2.32
N MET A 469 -0.21 3.45 1.11
CA MET A 469 -0.38 4.85 0.71
C MET A 469 -1.86 5.27 0.63
N PHE A 470 -2.76 4.37 0.23
CA PHE A 470 -4.21 4.61 0.28
C PHE A 470 -4.77 4.72 1.70
N LEU A 471 -4.21 3.99 2.68
CA LEU A 471 -4.59 4.09 4.09
C LEU A 471 -4.07 5.39 4.74
N PHE A 472 -2.82 5.77 4.46
CA PHE A 472 -2.20 6.96 5.07
C PHE A 472 -2.56 8.28 4.38
N GLN A 473 -2.78 8.30 3.05
CA GLN A 473 -3.09 9.51 2.28
C GLN A 473 -4.15 9.30 1.19
N PRO A 474 -5.39 8.90 1.55
CA PRO A 474 -6.44 8.57 0.60
C PRO A 474 -6.78 9.73 -0.35
N GLU A 475 -6.85 10.97 0.13
CA GLU A 475 -7.12 12.14 -0.71
C GLU A 475 -6.07 12.36 -1.79
N THR A 476 -4.78 12.17 -1.47
CA THR A 476 -3.68 12.34 -2.42
C THR A 476 -3.73 11.25 -3.50
N MET A 477 -3.95 9.99 -3.10
CA MET A 477 -4.06 8.87 -4.03
C MET A 477 -5.26 9.01 -4.97
N ILE A 478 -6.44 9.35 -4.45
CA ILE A 478 -7.66 9.54 -5.26
C ILE A 478 -7.47 10.68 -6.27
N LYS A 479 -6.86 11.81 -5.85
CA LYS A 479 -6.56 12.93 -6.76
C LYS A 479 -5.55 12.54 -7.83
N PHE A 480 -4.50 11.77 -7.50
CA PHE A 480 -3.49 11.32 -8.46
C PHE A 480 -4.07 10.36 -9.50
N TYR A 481 -4.67 9.25 -9.07
CA TYR A 481 -5.22 8.23 -9.97
C TYR A 481 -6.48 8.70 -10.74
N GLY A 482 -7.14 9.76 -10.27
CA GLY A 482 -8.19 10.45 -11.03
C GLY A 482 -7.67 11.27 -12.23
N THR A 483 -6.36 11.47 -12.37
CA THR A 483 -5.77 12.12 -13.56
C THR A 483 -5.44 11.10 -14.65
N PRO A 484 -5.46 11.48 -15.95
CA PRO A 484 -5.02 10.62 -17.04
C PRO A 484 -3.57 10.14 -16.87
N ILE A 485 -2.69 10.97 -16.30
CA ILE A 485 -1.27 10.66 -16.07
C ILE A 485 -1.13 9.62 -14.95
N GLY A 486 -1.88 9.76 -13.85
CA GLY A 486 -1.91 8.76 -12.77
C GLY A 486 -2.48 7.42 -13.22
N MET A 487 -3.52 7.43 -14.07
CA MET A 487 -4.09 6.19 -14.60
C MET A 487 -3.17 5.53 -15.65
N ALA A 488 -2.47 6.31 -16.47
CA ALA A 488 -1.47 5.79 -17.41
C ALA A 488 -0.23 5.19 -16.72
N THR A 489 0.28 5.85 -15.67
CA THR A 489 1.40 5.32 -14.86
C THR A 489 1.00 4.06 -14.10
N ALA A 490 -0.22 4.00 -13.55
CA ALA A 490 -0.75 2.76 -12.97
C ALA A 490 -0.76 1.61 -13.99
N LEU A 491 -1.28 1.86 -15.21
CA LEU A 491 -1.32 0.87 -16.29
C LEU A 491 0.09 0.39 -16.69
N PHE A 492 1.05 1.31 -16.80
CA PHE A 492 2.45 1.00 -17.07
C PHE A 492 3.06 0.09 -15.99
N CYS A 493 2.88 0.43 -14.70
CA CYS A 493 3.36 -0.40 -13.58
C CYS A 493 2.75 -1.80 -13.60
N VAL A 494 1.45 -1.95 -13.84
CA VAL A 494 0.77 -3.25 -13.91
C VAL A 494 1.29 -4.09 -15.08
N ILE A 495 1.52 -3.48 -16.24
CA ILE A 495 2.15 -4.15 -17.39
C ILE A 495 3.56 -4.60 -17.05
N TRP A 496 4.38 -3.74 -16.43
CA TRP A 496 5.77 -4.06 -16.11
C TRP A 496 5.91 -5.16 -15.06
N ILE A 497 5.09 -5.13 -14.01
CA ILE A 497 4.99 -6.21 -13.01
C ILE A 497 4.54 -7.52 -13.69
N SER A 498 3.56 -7.47 -14.60
CA SER A 498 3.08 -8.63 -15.34
C SER A 498 4.16 -9.24 -16.27
N ILE A 499 5.03 -8.41 -16.85
CA ILE A 499 6.18 -8.86 -17.64
C ILE A 499 7.22 -9.50 -16.72
N GLY A 500 7.60 -8.84 -15.62
CA GLY A 500 8.55 -9.37 -14.63
C GLY A 500 8.12 -10.74 -14.08
N MET A 501 6.86 -10.86 -13.66
CA MET A 501 6.28 -12.14 -13.20
C MET A 501 6.32 -13.22 -14.29
N LYS A 502 6.07 -12.89 -15.57
CA LYS A 502 6.18 -13.85 -16.68
C LYS A 502 7.62 -14.30 -16.94
N VAL A 503 8.59 -13.39 -16.91
CA VAL A 503 10.02 -13.72 -17.08
C VAL A 503 10.47 -14.65 -15.96
N VAL A 504 10.17 -14.31 -14.71
CA VAL A 504 10.52 -15.12 -13.53
C VAL A 504 9.81 -16.48 -13.53
N ALA A 505 8.53 -16.53 -13.89
CA ALA A 505 7.80 -17.80 -14.09
C ALA A 505 8.26 -18.62 -15.30
N SER A 506 9.05 -18.03 -16.20
CA SER A 506 9.73 -18.74 -17.29
C SER A 506 11.07 -19.32 -16.82
N LEU A 507 11.86 -18.54 -16.06
CA LEU A 507 13.12 -19.00 -15.46
C LEU A 507 12.90 -20.17 -14.48
N GLY A 508 11.80 -20.14 -13.71
CA GLY A 508 11.40 -21.22 -12.80
C GLY A 508 10.93 -22.52 -13.49
N LYS A 509 10.93 -22.60 -14.83
CA LYS A 509 10.64 -23.83 -15.59
C LYS A 509 11.94 -24.48 -16.06
N ILE A 510 12.61 -25.18 -15.13
CA ILE A 510 13.63 -26.16 -15.49
C ILE A 510 12.95 -27.21 -16.39
N ARG A 511 13.34 -27.24 -17.66
CA ARG A 511 12.92 -28.27 -18.61
C ARG A 511 13.97 -29.38 -18.54
N VAL A 512 13.66 -30.43 -17.78
CA VAL A 512 14.23 -31.77 -17.96
C VAL A 512 13.67 -32.36 -19.25
#